data_AF-A0A1H2MRK3-F1
#
_entry.id   AF-A0A1H2MRK3-F1
#
_cell.length_a   1.000
_cell.length_b   1.000
_cell.length_c   1.000
_cell.angle_alpha   90.00
_cell.angle_beta   90.00
_cell.angle_gamma   90.00
#
_symmetry.space_group_name_H-M   'P 1'
#
loop_
_entity.id
_entity.type
_entity.pdbx_description
1 polymer ?
#
loop_
_entity_poly.entity_id
_entity_poly.type
_entity_poly.pdbx_seq_one_letter_code
_entity_poly.pdbx_strand_id
1 'polypeptide(L)'
;MGTTGTTISRTGSPVAVRTTPAGARTGPVTAAAAADPRTRLTVGEPDPAWVDAAPFRAHVRHLMSVGRLDTTEVALVLGLPTRAVQHLLEGRGGRAARRISPCTARRLLLVGADDVRGLRWSLTPAGAARLALHRLRGDGWSDAGLARVVGVGLDELASLERSERCSRLLAVRLLGLARRLPGTVDDEDLAVVSPAA
;
A
#
# COMPACT_ATOMS: atom_id res chain seq x y z
N MET A 1 -28.57 -47.31 -33.20
CA MET A 1 -28.68 -45.96 -33.81
C MET A 1 -27.40 -45.21 -33.51
N GLY A 2 -26.54 -45.06 -34.52
CA GLY A 2 -25.27 -44.33 -34.42
C GLY A 2 -24.76 -44.13 -35.84
N THR A 3 -24.87 -42.91 -36.35
CA THR A 3 -24.49 -42.58 -37.73
C THR A 3 -23.87 -41.17 -37.78
N THR A 4 -22.59 -41.15 -38.17
CA THR A 4 -21.94 -40.29 -39.18
C THR A 4 -21.86 -38.76 -39.07
N GLY A 5 -20.68 -38.24 -39.47
CA GLY A 5 -20.41 -36.90 -40.03
C GLY A 5 -19.30 -36.20 -39.24
N THR A 6 -18.03 -36.07 -39.66
CA THR A 6 -17.41 -35.58 -40.92
C THR A 6 -17.89 -34.18 -41.33
N THR A 7 -17.01 -33.17 -41.23
CA THR A 7 -16.84 -32.05 -42.19
C THR A 7 -15.58 -31.21 -41.84
N ILE A 8 -14.46 -31.30 -42.58
CA ILE A 8 -13.87 -30.36 -43.59
C ILE A 8 -13.76 -28.88 -43.16
N SER A 9 -12.57 -28.24 -43.16
CA SER A 9 -11.99 -27.39 -44.24
C SER A 9 -11.47 -26.09 -43.57
N ARG A 10 -10.48 -25.29 -44.01
CA ARG A 10 -9.47 -25.30 -45.10
C ARG A 10 -8.63 -24.00 -44.93
N THR A 11 -7.37 -24.03 -45.38
CA THR A 11 -6.58 -22.94 -46.04
C THR A 11 -6.27 -21.58 -45.38
N GLY A 12 -4.99 -21.18 -45.47
CA GLY A 12 -4.63 -19.83 -45.96
C GLY A 12 -3.46 -19.10 -45.28
N SER A 13 -2.24 -19.25 -45.81
CA SER A 13 -1.08 -18.32 -45.69
C SER A 13 -1.37 -16.98 -46.43
N PRO A 14 -0.57 -15.88 -46.40
CA PRO A 14 0.89 -15.84 -46.31
C PRO A 14 1.60 -14.63 -45.61
N VAL A 15 2.91 -14.80 -45.54
CA VAL A 15 4.06 -13.90 -45.27
C VAL A 15 4.04 -12.57 -46.04
N ALA A 16 4.55 -11.49 -45.42
CA ALA A 16 5.16 -10.36 -46.13
C ALA A 16 6.38 -9.80 -45.37
N VAL A 17 7.55 -9.92 -46.00
CA VAL A 17 8.83 -9.27 -45.68
C VAL A 17 8.83 -7.88 -46.31
N ARG A 18 9.32 -6.83 -45.61
CA ARG A 18 9.80 -5.62 -46.29
C ARG A 18 11.02 -4.98 -45.62
N THR A 19 11.92 -4.63 -46.52
CA THR A 19 13.28 -4.07 -46.49
C THR A 19 13.40 -2.62 -46.03
N THR A 20 14.59 -2.29 -45.52
CA THR A 20 15.17 -0.94 -45.33
C THR A 20 15.44 -0.24 -46.66
N PRO A 21 15.61 1.10 -46.68
CA PRO A 21 16.95 1.61 -46.98
C PRO A 21 17.37 2.88 -46.20
N ALA A 22 18.68 3.13 -46.27
CA ALA A 22 19.45 4.21 -45.65
C ALA A 22 19.64 5.44 -46.57
N GLY A 23 20.03 6.59 -45.98
CA GLY A 23 20.72 7.70 -46.67
C GLY A 23 20.26 9.09 -46.22
N ALA A 24 21.07 9.80 -45.40
CA ALA A 24 21.87 11.00 -45.78
C ALA A 24 21.07 12.33 -45.70
N ARG A 25 21.55 13.52 -45.31
CA ARG A 25 22.81 14.12 -44.82
C ARG A 25 22.47 15.59 -44.42
N THR A 26 23.34 16.24 -43.63
CA THR A 26 23.64 17.71 -43.55
C THR A 26 22.67 18.73 -42.92
N GLY A 27 23.09 19.34 -41.80
CA GLY A 27 23.56 20.74 -41.75
C GLY A 27 22.61 21.86 -41.24
N PRO A 28 23.11 22.88 -40.49
CA PRO A 28 22.30 23.74 -39.60
C PRO A 28 22.09 25.19 -40.12
N VAL A 29 21.00 25.89 -39.77
CA VAL A 29 20.93 27.37 -39.70
C VAL A 29 19.84 27.84 -38.71
N THR A 30 20.22 28.83 -37.91
CA THR A 30 19.49 29.63 -36.90
C THR A 30 18.47 30.63 -37.45
N ALA A 31 17.34 30.82 -36.75
CA ALA A 31 16.67 32.10 -36.44
C ALA A 31 15.41 31.79 -35.60
N ALA A 32 15.41 32.05 -34.29
CA ALA A 32 15.02 33.32 -33.68
C ALA A 32 13.51 33.64 -33.80
N ALA A 33 12.86 33.60 -32.64
CA ALA A 33 11.71 34.40 -32.20
C ALA A 33 10.31 34.15 -32.81
N ALA A 34 9.53 33.35 -32.09
CA ALA A 34 8.17 33.73 -31.72
C ALA A 34 7.89 33.19 -30.30
N ALA A 35 7.83 34.11 -29.35
CA ALA A 35 7.64 33.84 -27.92
C ALA A 35 6.30 33.14 -27.66
N ASP A 36 6.33 31.99 -27.00
CA ASP A 36 5.14 31.35 -26.44
C ASP A 36 4.75 32.08 -25.13
N PRO A 37 3.54 32.69 -25.06
CA PRO A 37 3.06 33.36 -23.84
C PRO A 37 2.71 32.40 -22.70
N ARG A 38 3.04 31.10 -22.79
CA ARG A 38 2.90 30.14 -21.67
C ARG A 38 4.09 30.11 -20.71
N THR A 39 5.09 30.96 -20.91
CA THR A 39 6.16 31.16 -19.92
C THR A 39 5.66 32.05 -18.78
N ARG A 40 4.75 31.53 -17.95
CA ARG A 40 4.53 32.09 -16.61
C ARG A 40 5.53 31.47 -15.64
N LEU A 41 6.46 32.31 -15.21
CA LEU A 41 7.32 32.13 -14.06
C LEU A 41 6.57 31.47 -12.90
N THR A 42 7.04 30.30 -12.48
CA THR A 42 7.10 30.00 -11.05
C THR A 42 8.54 29.68 -10.71
N VAL A 43 9.03 30.40 -9.71
CA VAL A 43 10.27 30.26 -8.95
C VAL A 43 10.77 28.82 -8.97
N GLY A 44 12.08 28.61 -9.15
CA GLY A 44 12.73 27.31 -9.02
C GLY A 44 12.21 26.57 -7.80
N GLU A 45 11.27 25.67 -8.04
CA GLU A 45 10.71 24.81 -7.02
C GLU A 45 11.86 23.88 -6.67
N PRO A 46 12.41 23.93 -5.43
CA PRO A 46 13.51 23.05 -5.10
C PRO A 46 13.01 21.63 -5.35
N ASP A 47 13.70 20.90 -6.24
CA ASP A 47 13.51 19.45 -6.43
C ASP A 47 13.27 18.86 -5.04
N PRO A 48 12.07 18.30 -4.76
CA PRO A 48 11.65 18.02 -3.39
C PRO A 48 12.74 17.19 -2.75
N ALA A 49 13.52 17.81 -1.85
CA ALA A 49 14.85 17.35 -1.49
C ALA A 49 14.78 15.91 -1.00
N TRP A 50 14.99 14.97 -1.92
CA TRP A 50 14.75 13.55 -1.69
C TRP A 50 15.71 13.09 -0.61
N VAL A 51 15.16 12.59 0.49
CA VAL A 51 15.92 12.25 1.70
C VAL A 51 16.37 10.80 1.68
N ASP A 52 17.49 10.49 2.33
CA ASP A 52 17.96 9.12 2.48
C ASP A 52 16.92 8.27 3.22
N ALA A 53 16.56 7.13 2.64
CA ALA A 53 15.57 6.22 3.19
C ALA A 53 16.12 5.35 4.33
N ALA A 54 17.44 5.20 4.46
CA ALA A 54 18.06 4.32 5.46
C ALA A 54 17.63 4.56 6.91
N PRO A 55 17.66 5.80 7.45
CA PRO A 55 17.20 6.06 8.82
C PRO A 55 15.72 5.74 9.00
N PHE A 56 14.88 6.03 8.00
CA PHE A 56 13.45 5.75 8.06
C PHE A 56 13.13 4.26 8.02
N ARG A 57 13.89 3.46 7.26
CA ARG A 57 13.77 1.99 7.33
C ARG A 57 14.12 1.46 8.71
N ALA A 58 15.20 1.96 9.30
CA ALA A 58 15.61 1.57 10.64
C ALA A 58 14.52 1.93 11.67
N HIS A 59 13.95 3.14 11.55
CA HIS A 59 12.82 3.59 12.37
C HIS A 59 11.61 2.67 12.25
N VAL A 60 11.14 2.36 11.03
CA VAL A 60 10.00 1.46 10.84
C VAL A 60 10.28 0.07 11.42
N ARG A 61 11.48 -0.50 11.22
CA ARG A 61 11.85 -1.78 11.84
C ARG A 61 11.86 -1.72 13.36
N HIS A 62 12.32 -0.60 13.93
CA HIS A 62 12.26 -0.38 15.36
C HIS A 62 10.82 -0.33 15.87
N LEU A 63 9.93 0.42 15.20
CA LEU A 63 8.50 0.46 15.55
C LEU A 63 7.85 -0.94 15.48
N MET A 64 8.11 -1.70 14.40
CA MET A 64 7.65 -3.08 14.25
C MET A 64 8.13 -3.96 15.41
N SER A 65 9.41 -3.85 15.77
CA SER A 65 9.97 -4.62 16.89
C SER A 65 9.34 -4.26 18.24
N VAL A 66 9.14 -2.96 18.50
CA VAL A 66 8.60 -2.47 19.78
C VAL A 66 7.13 -2.85 19.95
N GLY A 67 6.31 -2.66 18.92
CA GLY A 67 4.89 -2.98 18.95
C GLY A 67 4.55 -4.43 18.58
N ARG A 68 5.56 -5.23 18.21
CA ARG A 68 5.41 -6.55 17.57
C ARG A 68 4.50 -6.48 16.34
N LEU A 69 4.53 -5.37 15.62
CA LEU A 69 3.63 -5.10 14.50
C LEU A 69 4.17 -5.72 13.21
N ASP A 70 3.27 -6.22 12.37
CA ASP A 70 3.58 -6.59 11.00
C ASP A 70 3.59 -5.36 10.06
N THR A 71 3.98 -5.58 8.81
CA THR A 71 4.10 -4.50 7.81
C THR A 71 2.77 -3.80 7.51
N THR A 72 1.66 -4.53 7.52
CA THR A 72 0.32 -3.98 7.27
C THR A 72 -0.17 -3.17 8.46
N GLU A 73 0.09 -3.65 9.67
CA GLU A 73 -0.26 -3.00 10.92
C GLU A 73 0.54 -1.71 11.14
N VAL A 74 1.85 -1.72 10.86
CA VAL A 74 2.65 -0.49 10.98
C VAL A 74 2.23 0.52 9.91
N ALA A 75 1.86 0.08 8.70
CA ALA A 75 1.32 0.96 7.66
C ALA A 75 0.00 1.63 8.10
N LEU A 76 -0.89 0.87 8.75
CA LEU A 76 -2.12 1.38 9.36
C LEU A 76 -1.83 2.45 10.42
N VAL A 77 -0.88 2.19 11.31
CA VAL A 77 -0.50 3.14 12.38
C VAL A 77 0.08 4.43 11.78
N LEU A 78 0.89 4.31 10.74
CA LEU A 78 1.55 5.43 10.06
C LEU A 78 0.64 6.20 9.08
N GLY A 79 -0.55 5.67 8.78
CA GLY A 79 -1.44 6.25 7.75
C GLY A 79 -0.79 6.24 6.37
N LEU A 80 -0.05 5.17 6.05
CA LEU A 80 0.64 4.98 4.78
C LEU A 80 0.07 3.77 4.02
N PRO A 81 0.14 3.77 2.68
CA PRO A 81 -0.18 2.59 1.88
C PRO A 81 0.72 1.41 2.27
N THR A 82 0.14 0.21 2.37
CA THR A 82 0.91 -1.01 2.74
C THR A 82 2.04 -1.25 1.76
N ARG A 83 1.77 -1.08 0.46
CA ARG A 83 2.79 -1.19 -0.61
C ARG A 83 3.93 -0.19 -0.46
N ALA A 84 3.68 1.01 0.05
CA ALA A 84 4.72 2.02 0.26
C ALA A 84 5.67 1.61 1.39
N VAL A 85 5.12 1.06 2.48
CA VAL A 85 5.93 0.55 3.60
C VAL A 85 6.69 -0.72 3.20
N GLN A 86 6.07 -1.64 2.47
CA GLN A 86 6.74 -2.82 1.90
C GLN A 86 7.90 -2.40 1.00
N HIS A 87 7.65 -1.48 0.05
CA HIS A 87 8.72 -0.97 -0.82
C HIS A 87 9.84 -0.31 -0.01
N LEU A 88 9.52 0.44 1.04
CA LEU A 88 10.53 1.02 1.91
C LEU A 88 11.39 -0.06 2.58
N LEU A 89 10.79 -1.10 3.14
CA LEU A 89 11.48 -2.13 3.93
C LEU A 89 12.27 -3.15 3.07
N GLU A 90 11.67 -3.59 1.97
CA GLU A 90 12.14 -4.71 1.15
C GLU A 90 12.72 -4.24 -0.19
N GLY A 91 12.31 -3.05 -0.66
CA GLY A 91 12.71 -2.53 -1.96
C GLY A 91 11.90 -3.07 -3.13
N ARG A 92 12.45 -2.92 -4.34
CA ARG A 92 11.91 -3.52 -5.57
C ARG A 92 12.96 -4.46 -6.17
N GLY A 93 12.62 -5.73 -6.36
CA GLY A 93 13.54 -6.74 -6.90
C GLY A 93 14.81 -6.93 -6.05
N GLY A 94 14.67 -6.90 -4.72
CA GLY A 94 15.78 -7.05 -3.77
C GLY A 94 16.63 -5.80 -3.54
N ARG A 95 16.27 -4.65 -4.14
CA ARG A 95 16.96 -3.37 -3.92
C ARG A 95 16.11 -2.42 -3.10
N ALA A 96 16.48 -2.22 -1.83
CA ALA A 96 15.83 -1.28 -0.93
C ALA A 96 15.78 0.13 -1.53
N ALA A 97 14.69 0.86 -1.28
CA ALA A 97 14.59 2.26 -1.66
C ALA A 97 15.75 3.04 -1.03
N ARG A 98 16.48 3.81 -1.85
CA ARG A 98 17.58 4.67 -1.40
C ARG A 98 17.09 6.05 -0.97
N ARG A 99 16.02 6.53 -1.60
CA ARG A 99 15.46 7.86 -1.33
C ARG A 99 13.95 7.78 -1.19
N ILE A 100 13.39 8.65 -0.35
CA ILE A 100 11.95 8.83 -0.18
C ILE A 100 11.57 10.30 -0.29
N SER A 101 10.29 10.55 -0.57
CA SER A 101 9.77 11.92 -0.58
C SER A 101 9.83 12.54 0.83
N PRO A 102 10.07 13.86 0.94
CA PRO A 102 9.99 14.57 2.23
C PRO A 102 8.63 14.43 2.92
N CYS A 103 7.55 14.33 2.15
CA CYS A 103 6.20 14.14 2.69
C CYS A 103 6.07 12.78 3.39
N THR A 104 6.59 11.72 2.78
CA THR A 104 6.64 10.37 3.39
C THR A 104 7.51 10.37 4.63
N ALA A 105 8.69 10.99 4.55
CA ALA A 105 9.62 11.12 5.67
C ALA A 105 8.97 11.80 6.89
N ARG A 106 8.27 12.92 6.67
CA ARG A 106 7.53 13.61 7.73
C ARG A 106 6.50 12.70 8.40
N ARG A 107 5.67 12.00 7.62
CA ARG A 107 4.67 11.05 8.18
C ARG A 107 5.32 9.95 9.00
N LEU A 108 6.46 9.43 8.57
CA LEU A 108 7.20 8.39 9.30
C LEU A 108 7.72 8.87 10.66
N LEU A 109 8.07 10.16 10.78
CA LEU A 109 8.55 10.75 12.02
C LEU A 109 7.45 11.18 12.98
N LEU A 110 6.20 11.26 12.53
CA LEU A 110 5.07 11.62 13.40
C LEU A 110 4.71 10.53 14.43
N VAL A 111 5.17 9.29 14.20
CA VAL A 111 4.89 8.17 15.09
C VAL A 111 6.21 7.70 15.72
N GLY A 112 6.26 7.82 17.04
CA GLY A 112 7.36 7.34 17.88
C GLY A 112 7.12 5.95 18.45
N ALA A 113 8.14 5.41 19.11
CA ALA A 113 8.06 4.12 19.79
C ALA A 113 7.03 4.14 20.95
N ASP A 114 6.90 5.28 21.63
CA ASP A 114 5.95 5.43 22.74
C ASP A 114 4.50 5.48 22.25
N ASP A 115 4.23 6.06 21.07
CA ASP A 115 2.91 6.00 20.44
C ASP A 115 2.52 4.54 20.13
N VAL A 116 3.47 3.76 19.61
CA VAL A 116 3.28 2.34 19.31
C VAL A 116 3.02 1.52 20.58
N ARG A 117 3.75 1.79 21.68
CA ARG A 117 3.47 1.17 22.99
C ARG A 117 2.12 1.60 23.55
N GLY A 118 1.75 2.86 23.33
CA GLY A 118 0.50 3.47 23.76
C GLY A 118 -0.74 2.88 23.09
N LEU A 119 -0.61 2.22 21.92
CA LEU A 119 -1.74 1.59 21.20
C LEU A 119 -2.55 0.63 22.08
N ARG A 120 -1.91 -0.06 23.03
CA ARG A 120 -2.58 -0.98 23.96
C ARG A 120 -3.54 -0.26 24.91
N TRP A 121 -3.22 0.97 25.28
CA TRP A 121 -3.92 1.74 26.30
C TRP A 121 -4.80 2.86 25.71
N SER A 122 -4.64 3.15 24.42
CA SER A 122 -5.46 4.10 23.68
C SER A 122 -6.77 3.45 23.24
N LEU A 123 -7.91 4.10 23.52
CA LEU A 123 -9.23 3.66 23.06
C LEU A 123 -9.60 4.31 21.73
N THR A 124 -10.17 3.51 20.82
CA THR A 124 -10.68 3.93 19.51
C THR A 124 -12.12 3.44 19.32
N PRO A 125 -12.95 4.12 18.51
CA PRO A 125 -14.26 3.60 18.13
C PRO A 125 -14.19 2.18 17.57
N ALA A 126 -15.06 1.29 18.04
CA ALA A 126 -15.05 -0.12 17.68
C ALA A 126 -15.65 -0.43 16.30
N GLY A 127 -16.24 0.56 15.61
CA GLY A 127 -16.98 0.32 14.36
C GLY A 127 -16.16 -0.36 13.27
N ALA A 128 -14.97 0.17 12.96
CA ALA A 128 -14.09 -0.40 11.95
C ALA A 128 -13.55 -1.80 12.35
N ALA A 129 -13.22 -1.98 13.63
CA ALA A 129 -12.75 -3.25 14.16
C ALA A 129 -13.85 -4.33 14.11
N ARG A 130 -15.10 -3.98 14.44
CA ARG A 130 -16.27 -4.86 14.31
C ARG A 130 -16.52 -5.25 12.86
N LEU A 131 -16.48 -4.30 11.93
CA LEU A 131 -16.65 -4.58 10.51
C LEU A 131 -15.57 -5.56 10.01
N ALA A 132 -14.31 -5.34 10.42
CA ALA A 132 -13.22 -6.27 10.10
C ALA A 132 -13.46 -7.66 10.69
N LEU A 133 -13.89 -7.75 11.95
CA LEU A 133 -14.23 -9.02 12.60
C LEU A 133 -15.35 -9.77 11.85
N HIS A 134 -16.42 -9.08 11.46
CA HIS A 134 -17.51 -9.69 10.70
C HIS A 134 -17.06 -10.19 9.32
N ARG A 135 -16.19 -9.44 8.62
CA ARG A 135 -15.61 -9.87 7.35
C ARG A 135 -14.78 -11.14 7.53
N LEU A 136 -13.87 -11.14 8.51
CA LEU A 136 -13.03 -12.31 8.82
C LEU A 136 -13.88 -13.55 9.12
N ARG A 137 -14.97 -13.41 9.88
CA ARG A 137 -15.91 -14.51 10.14
C ARG A 137 -16.66 -14.95 8.89
N GLY A 138 -17.07 -14.00 8.04
CA GLY A 138 -17.67 -14.28 6.72
C GLY A 138 -16.75 -15.10 5.82
N ASP A 139 -15.44 -14.88 5.93
CA ASP A 139 -14.40 -15.63 5.22
C ASP A 139 -14.01 -16.96 5.91
N GLY A 140 -14.77 -17.39 6.93
CA GLY A 140 -14.63 -18.69 7.58
C GLY A 140 -13.67 -18.74 8.77
N TRP A 141 -13.20 -17.60 9.27
CA TRP A 141 -12.35 -17.59 10.46
C TRP A 141 -13.11 -17.91 11.74
N SER A 142 -12.59 -18.84 12.53
CA SER A 142 -13.11 -19.14 13.87
C SER A 142 -12.66 -18.11 14.90
N ASP A 143 -13.50 -17.84 15.90
CA ASP A 143 -13.19 -16.90 16.99
C ASP A 143 -11.94 -17.30 17.77
N ALA A 144 -11.73 -18.59 18.01
CA ALA A 144 -10.51 -19.11 18.64
C ALA A 144 -9.26 -18.90 17.77
N GLY A 145 -9.39 -19.00 16.44
CA GLY A 145 -8.33 -18.66 15.51
C GLY A 145 -8.00 -17.18 15.54
N LEU A 146 -9.01 -16.33 15.50
CA LEU A 146 -8.87 -14.87 15.53
C LEU A 146 -8.26 -14.38 16.83
N ALA A 147 -8.76 -14.83 17.98
CA ALA A 147 -8.23 -14.51 19.29
C ALA A 147 -6.72 -14.85 19.38
N ARG A 148 -6.33 -16.03 18.88
CA ARG A 148 -4.93 -16.46 18.87
C ARG A 148 -4.05 -15.60 17.96
N VAL A 149 -4.50 -15.29 16.74
CA VAL A 149 -3.72 -14.51 15.77
C VAL A 149 -3.59 -13.05 16.18
N VAL A 150 -4.66 -12.47 16.70
CA VAL A 150 -4.70 -11.07 17.16
C VAL A 150 -4.01 -10.92 18.53
N GLY A 151 -3.93 -12.01 19.31
CA GLY A 151 -3.29 -12.03 20.63
C GLY A 151 -4.17 -11.47 21.75
N VAL A 152 -5.49 -11.70 21.67
CA VAL A 152 -6.48 -11.27 22.67
C VAL A 152 -7.30 -12.44 23.19
N GLY A 153 -7.95 -12.26 24.34
CA GLY A 153 -8.85 -13.28 24.90
C GLY A 153 -10.12 -13.45 24.07
N LEU A 154 -10.74 -14.63 24.14
CA LEU A 154 -12.05 -14.89 23.52
C LEU A 154 -13.13 -13.93 24.06
N ASP A 155 -13.12 -13.66 25.36
CA ASP A 155 -14.06 -12.73 25.99
C ASP A 155 -13.88 -11.30 25.49
N GLU A 156 -12.63 -10.87 25.26
CA GLU A 156 -12.33 -9.55 24.69
C GLU A 156 -12.87 -9.44 23.27
N LEU A 157 -12.69 -10.48 22.44
CA LEU A 157 -13.24 -10.53 21.09
C LEU A 157 -14.77 -10.54 21.08
N ALA A 158 -15.40 -11.28 22.00
CA ALA A 158 -16.85 -11.31 22.16
C ALA A 158 -17.41 -9.99 22.71
N SER A 159 -16.65 -9.28 23.55
CA SER A 159 -17.05 -7.98 24.09
C SER A 159 -17.10 -6.90 23.01
N LEU A 160 -16.24 -7.01 21.98
CA LEU A 160 -16.12 -6.05 20.89
C LEU A 160 -17.44 -5.78 20.18
N GLU A 161 -18.32 -6.77 20.04
CA GLU A 161 -19.63 -6.62 19.39
C GLU A 161 -20.54 -5.61 20.10
N ARG A 162 -20.47 -5.60 21.44
CA ARG A 162 -21.32 -4.80 22.32
C ARG A 162 -20.64 -3.51 22.77
N SER A 163 -19.31 -3.42 22.67
CA SER A 163 -18.56 -2.24 23.09
C SER A 163 -18.55 -1.14 22.02
N GLU A 164 -18.71 0.11 22.46
CA GLU A 164 -18.56 1.26 21.58
C GLU A 164 -17.10 1.58 21.24
N ARG A 165 -16.19 1.24 22.16
CA ARG A 165 -14.75 1.50 22.07
C ARG A 165 -13.97 0.22 22.33
N CYS A 166 -12.80 0.12 21.70
CA CYS A 166 -11.85 -0.97 21.88
C CYS A 166 -10.41 -0.41 21.92
N SER A 167 -9.44 -1.23 22.35
CA SER A 167 -8.04 -0.81 22.29
C SER A 167 -7.62 -0.58 20.83
N ARG A 168 -6.82 0.45 20.61
CA ARG A 168 -6.33 0.79 19.26
C ARG A 168 -5.46 -0.33 18.69
N LEU A 169 -4.73 -1.05 19.55
CA LEU A 169 -3.99 -2.25 19.16
C LEU A 169 -4.90 -3.34 18.58
N LEU A 170 -6.02 -3.66 19.26
CA LEU A 170 -6.98 -4.65 18.76
C LEU A 170 -7.56 -4.23 17.40
N ALA A 171 -7.93 -2.95 17.25
CA ALA A 171 -8.42 -2.44 15.99
C ALA A 171 -7.39 -2.57 14.86
N VAL A 172 -6.13 -2.19 15.09
CA VAL A 172 -5.05 -2.29 14.10
C VAL A 172 -4.81 -3.75 13.68
N ARG A 173 -4.82 -4.68 14.64
CA ARG A 173 -4.61 -6.12 14.39
C ARG A 173 -5.72 -6.72 13.53
N LEU A 174 -6.99 -6.45 13.88
CA LEU A 174 -8.15 -6.93 13.11
C LEU A 174 -8.19 -6.35 11.70
N LEU A 175 -7.94 -5.04 11.58
CA LEU A 175 -7.88 -4.37 10.27
C LEU A 175 -6.71 -4.87 9.42
N GLY A 176 -5.54 -5.05 10.03
CA GLY A 176 -4.35 -5.58 9.35
C GLY A 176 -4.55 -7.01 8.89
N LEU A 177 -5.24 -7.84 9.68
CA LEU A 177 -5.61 -9.20 9.28
C LEU A 177 -6.63 -9.20 8.13
N ALA A 178 -7.69 -8.39 8.22
CA ALA A 178 -8.72 -8.31 7.18
C ALA A 178 -8.14 -7.85 5.83
N ARG A 179 -7.16 -6.94 5.83
CA ARG A 179 -6.47 -6.47 4.61
C ARG A 179 -5.59 -7.52 3.92
N ARG A 180 -5.28 -8.64 4.58
CA ARG A 180 -4.49 -9.74 4.00
C ARG A 180 -5.35 -10.75 3.26
N LEU A 181 -6.68 -10.70 3.41
CA LEU A 181 -7.54 -11.66 2.75
C LEU A 181 -7.67 -11.33 1.25
N PRO A 182 -7.45 -12.31 0.36
CA PRO A 182 -7.59 -12.10 -1.07
C PRO A 182 -9.07 -11.84 -1.40
N GLY A 183 -9.38 -10.60 -1.81
CA GLY A 183 -10.75 -10.16 -2.08
C GLY A 183 -10.99 -8.65 -1.91
N THR A 184 -10.03 -7.90 -1.37
CA THR A 184 -10.13 -6.44 -1.24
C THR A 184 -9.54 -5.76 -2.47
N VAL A 185 -10.38 -5.04 -3.21
CA VAL A 185 -9.98 -4.01 -4.19
C VAL A 185 -8.93 -3.08 -3.55
N ASP A 186 -7.94 -2.71 -4.34
CA ASP A 186 -6.70 -2.01 -3.94
C ASP A 186 -6.91 -0.79 -3.02
N ASP A 187 -5.90 -0.56 -2.17
CA ASP A 187 -5.35 0.63 -1.47
C ASP A 187 -5.94 2.07 -1.66
N GLU A 188 -7.12 2.30 -2.25
CA GLU A 188 -7.63 3.62 -2.63
C GLU A 188 -8.61 4.27 -1.61
N ASP A 189 -9.06 3.54 -0.58
CA ASP A 189 -9.90 4.11 0.50
C ASP A 189 -9.06 4.70 1.65
N LEU A 190 -8.17 5.63 1.28
CA LEU A 190 -7.44 6.51 2.17
C LEU A 190 -8.36 7.65 2.66
N ALA A 191 -9.24 7.37 3.61
CA ALA A 191 -9.86 8.43 4.40
C ALA A 191 -10.24 7.98 5.83
N VAL A 192 -9.55 8.60 6.80
CA VAL A 192 -9.93 8.77 8.21
C VAL A 192 -9.79 7.56 9.14
N VAL A 193 -8.55 7.37 9.63
CA VAL A 193 -8.36 7.23 11.08
C VAL A 193 -7.50 8.42 11.52
N SER A 194 -8.14 9.58 11.65
CA SER A 194 -7.50 10.73 12.29
C SER A 194 -7.25 10.44 13.77
N PRO A 195 -6.14 10.91 14.34
CA PRO A 195 -6.04 11.01 15.80
C PRO A 195 -7.10 12.01 16.28
N ALA A 196 -7.86 11.64 17.32
CA ALA A 196 -8.62 12.62 18.08
C ALA A 196 -7.62 13.62 18.67
N ALA A 197 -7.86 14.91 18.39
CA ALA A 197 -7.21 16.03 19.06
C ALA A 197 -7.59 16.06 20.55
#